data_AF-A0A3D9RS60-F1
#
_entry.id   AF-A0A3D9RS60-F1
#
_cell.length_a   1.000
_cell.length_b   1.000
_cell.length_c   1.000
_cell.angle_alpha   90.00
_cell.angle_beta   90.00
_cell.angle_gamma   90.00
#
_symmetry.space_group_name_H-M   'P 1'
#
loop_
_entity.id
_entity.type
_entity.pdbx_description
1 polymer ?
#
loop_
_entity_poly.entity_id
_entity_poly.type
_entity_poly.pdbx_seq_one_letter_code
_entity_poly.pdbx_strand_id
1 'polypeptide(L)'
;MMNIIATTIVFVVVLGLVAAMIFMVRITGDDSGKHSELKQFAEALLGGGSSSQAASKETPDEQQVVNSIALQAAAKQPFSEPCPACGEAITHQDVDCPSCGLRLL
;
A
#
# COMPACT_ATOMS: atom_id res chain seq x y z
N MET A 1 7.99 18.14 -41.79
CA MET A 1 8.06 19.16 -40.72
C MET A 1 6.76 19.27 -39.91
N MET A 2 5.58 19.05 -40.49
CA MET A 2 4.29 19.09 -39.78
C MET A 2 4.18 18.10 -38.59
N ASN A 3 4.72 16.88 -38.74
CA ASN A 3 4.62 15.85 -37.71
C ASN A 3 5.42 16.18 -36.44
N ILE A 4 6.52 16.93 -36.58
CA ILE A 4 7.35 17.34 -35.44
C ILE A 4 6.56 18.31 -34.56
N ILE A 5 5.86 19.26 -35.19
CA ILE A 5 5.04 20.27 -34.50
C ILE A 5 3.86 19.60 -33.78
N ALA A 6 3.17 18.67 -34.44
CA ALA A 6 2.07 17.94 -33.81
C ALA A 6 2.56 17.11 -32.61
N THR A 7 3.70 16.44 -32.75
CA THR A 7 4.28 15.60 -31.69
C THR A 7 4.71 16.44 -30.49
N THR A 8 5.37 17.59 -30.72
CA THR A 8 5.79 18.47 -29.61
C THR A 8 4.61 19.05 -28.85
N ILE A 9 3.52 19.43 -29.52
CA ILE A 9 2.30 19.91 -28.85
C ILE A 9 1.72 18.83 -27.94
N VAL A 10 1.62 17.59 -28.43
CA VAL A 10 1.12 16.47 -27.62
C VAL A 10 2.01 16.24 -26.40
N PHE A 11 3.34 16.26 -26.56
CA PHE A 11 4.25 16.16 -25.42
C PHE A 11 4.08 17.30 -24.42
N VAL A 12 3.90 18.53 -24.88
CA VAL A 12 3.67 19.68 -23.99
C VAL A 12 2.35 19.52 -23.23
N VAL A 13 1.28 19.06 -23.89
CA VAL A 13 -0.01 18.81 -23.23
C VAL A 13 0.11 17.70 -22.18
N VAL A 14 0.76 16.59 -22.52
CA VAL A 14 0.97 15.47 -21.59
C VAL A 14 1.79 15.90 -20.39
N LEU A 15 2.92 16.60 -20.61
CA LEU A 15 3.76 17.12 -19.54
C LEU A 15 3.01 18.13 -18.67
N GLY A 16 2.19 18.99 -19.28
CA GLY A 16 1.32 19.92 -18.56
C GLY A 16 0.31 19.23 -17.67
N LEU A 17 -0.35 18.16 -18.16
CA LEU A 17 -1.30 17.37 -17.38
C LEU A 17 -0.64 16.65 -16.20
N VAL A 18 0.55 16.06 -16.42
CA VAL A 18 1.30 15.40 -15.34
C VAL A 18 1.76 16.40 -14.30
N ALA A 19 2.28 17.56 -14.72
CA ALA A 19 2.67 18.64 -13.82
C ALA A 19 1.47 19.15 -13.02
N ALA A 20 0.30 19.30 -13.65
CA ALA A 20 -0.94 19.69 -12.97
C ALA A 20 -1.37 18.66 -11.93
N MET A 21 -1.32 17.35 -12.24
CA MET A 21 -1.61 16.30 -11.26
C MET A 21 -0.65 16.34 -10.07
N ILE A 22 0.65 16.44 -10.31
CA ILE A 22 1.66 16.52 -9.23
C ILE A 22 1.41 17.77 -8.38
N PHE A 23 1.09 18.89 -9.00
CA PHE A 23 0.79 20.14 -8.31
C PHE A 23 -0.46 20.03 -7.44
N MET A 24 -1.53 19.38 -7.95
CA MET A 24 -2.74 19.08 -7.18
C MET A 24 -2.42 18.21 -5.96
N VAL A 25 -1.67 17.13 -6.14
CA VAL A 25 -1.23 16.26 -5.04
C VAL A 25 -0.38 17.02 -4.03
N ARG A 26 0.50 17.92 -4.48
CA ARG A 26 1.31 18.76 -3.59
C ARG A 26 0.46 19.73 -2.80
N ILE A 27 -0.49 20.43 -3.41
CA ILE A 27 -1.38 21.36 -2.69
C ILE A 27 -2.23 20.61 -1.66
N THR A 28 -2.85 19.50 -2.04
CA THR A 28 -3.65 18.70 -1.10
C THR A 28 -2.78 18.02 -0.03
N GLY A 29 -1.53 17.71 -0.35
CA GLY A 29 -0.57 17.13 0.59
C GLY A 29 0.04 18.13 1.58
N ASP A 30 0.25 19.39 1.16
CA ASP A 30 0.86 20.45 1.97
C ASP A 30 -0.05 20.90 3.12
N ASP A 31 -1.38 20.88 2.93
CA ASP A 31 -2.36 21.15 3.98
C ASP A 31 -2.46 19.98 5.00
N SER A 32 -1.96 18.80 4.61
CA SER A 32 -1.92 17.62 5.46
C SER A 32 -0.60 17.56 6.21
N GLY A 33 -0.51 18.25 7.35
CA GLY A 33 0.58 18.12 8.35
C GLY A 33 0.75 16.70 8.96
N LYS A 34 0.37 15.67 8.22
CA LYS A 34 0.28 14.24 8.56
C LYS A 34 1.30 13.41 7.78
N HIS A 35 2.46 13.98 7.49
CA HIS A 35 3.58 13.25 6.89
C HIS A 35 4.02 12.03 7.73
N SER A 36 3.67 11.99 9.03
CA SER A 36 3.85 10.83 9.91
C SER A 36 2.84 9.71 9.62
N GLU A 37 1.57 10.03 9.39
CA GLU A 37 0.52 9.01 9.19
C GLU A 37 0.68 8.32 7.84
N LEU A 38 0.95 9.07 6.76
CA LEU A 38 1.17 8.48 5.44
C LEU A 38 2.42 7.61 5.38
N LYS A 39 3.45 7.98 6.14
CA LYS A 39 4.64 7.13 6.30
C LYS A 39 4.29 5.86 7.07
N GLN A 40 3.48 5.94 8.12
CA GLN A 40 3.03 4.78 8.89
C GLN A 40 2.10 3.85 8.09
N PHE A 41 1.23 4.41 7.23
CA PHE A 41 0.41 3.63 6.31
C PHE A 41 1.23 3.00 5.19
N ALA A 42 2.19 3.72 4.61
CA ALA A 42 3.12 3.14 3.63
C ALA A 42 4.00 2.06 4.26
N GLU A 43 4.44 2.25 5.50
CA GLU A 43 5.28 1.31 6.24
C GLU A 43 4.51 0.07 6.70
N ALA A 44 3.21 0.21 6.99
CA ALA A 44 2.28 -0.89 7.25
C ALA A 44 1.90 -1.64 5.96
N LEU A 45 1.73 -0.95 4.83
CA LEU A 45 1.39 -1.55 3.54
C LEU A 45 2.60 -2.22 2.86
N LEU A 46 3.82 -1.71 3.08
CA LEU A 46 5.06 -2.27 2.53
C LEU A 46 5.83 -3.16 3.53
N GLY A 47 5.32 -3.34 4.76
CA GLY A 47 5.84 -4.32 5.71
C GLY A 47 7.29 -4.09 6.18
N GLY A 48 7.69 -2.84 6.48
CA GLY A 48 9.10 -2.48 6.70
C GLY A 48 9.39 -1.75 8.01
N GLY A 49 9.56 -2.49 9.11
CA GLY A 49 9.59 -1.96 10.48
C GLY A 49 10.62 -0.87 10.82
N SER A 50 10.15 0.19 11.48
CA SER A 50 11.00 1.12 12.26
C SER A 50 10.91 0.94 13.78
N SER A 51 10.33 -0.14 14.31
CA SER A 51 10.30 -0.38 15.76
C SER A 51 11.58 -1.00 16.35
N SER A 52 12.63 -1.24 15.55
CA SER A 52 13.90 -1.83 16.02
C SER A 52 15.11 -0.88 15.91
N GLN A 53 14.91 0.42 16.14
CA GLN A 53 16.04 1.32 16.38
C GLN A 53 15.89 2.06 17.72
N ALA A 54 15.39 1.36 18.75
CA ALA A 54 15.43 1.85 20.12
C ALA A 54 15.45 0.73 21.18
N ALA A 55 15.92 -0.48 20.86
CA ALA A 55 16.30 -1.50 21.86
C ALA A 55 16.94 -2.70 21.16
N SER A 56 18.26 -2.87 21.36
CA SER A 56 19.00 -4.15 21.41
C SER A 56 20.45 -3.92 21.00
N LYS A 57 21.26 -3.42 21.94
CA LYS A 57 22.42 -4.23 22.32
C LYS A 57 21.80 -5.50 22.88
N GLU A 58 21.80 -6.65 22.19
CA GLU A 58 21.91 -8.05 22.71
C GLU A 58 22.16 -8.99 21.51
N THR A 59 22.86 -10.08 21.79
CA THR A 59 23.59 -11.04 20.91
C THR A 59 22.80 -11.73 19.78
N PRO A 60 23.44 -12.08 18.64
CA PRO A 60 22.78 -12.51 17.39
C PRO A 60 22.27 -13.98 17.29
N ASP A 61 22.35 -14.80 18.32
CA ASP A 61 22.11 -16.26 18.18
C ASP A 61 20.66 -16.72 18.50
N GLU A 62 19.90 -16.00 19.34
CA GLU A 62 18.53 -16.40 19.74
C GLU A 62 17.41 -15.86 18.82
N GLN A 63 17.68 -14.78 18.07
CA GLN A 63 16.69 -14.10 17.22
C GLN A 63 16.16 -14.99 16.07
N GLN A 64 16.96 -15.97 15.63
CA GLN A 64 16.66 -16.77 14.44
C GLN A 64 15.58 -17.83 14.70
N VAL A 65 15.52 -18.39 15.90
CA VAL A 65 14.53 -19.42 16.25
C VAL A 65 13.14 -18.81 16.43
N VAL A 66 13.05 -17.66 17.11
CA VAL A 66 11.78 -16.95 17.35
C VAL A 66 11.16 -16.44 16.05
N ASN A 67 11.99 -15.95 15.12
CA ASN A 67 11.54 -15.47 13.81
C ASN A 67 10.93 -16.60 12.96
N SER A 68 11.51 -17.80 13.00
CA SER A 68 11.01 -18.97 12.27
C SER A 68 9.65 -19.49 12.77
N ILE A 69 9.36 -19.32 14.06
CA ILE A 69 8.07 -19.70 14.66
C ILE A 69 7.00 -18.63 14.36
N ALA A 70 7.38 -17.35 14.35
CA ALA A 70 6.49 -16.24 13.97
C ALA A 70 6.08 -16.29 12.50
N LEU A 71 7.00 -16.64 11.59
CA LEU A 71 6.68 -16.84 10.16
C LEU A 71 5.67 -17.98 9.95
N GLN A 72 5.83 -19.08 10.69
CA GLN A 72 4.91 -20.23 10.59
C GLN A 72 3.54 -19.94 11.19
N ALA A 73 3.46 -19.10 12.23
CA ALA A 73 2.19 -18.64 12.78
C ALA A 73 1.48 -17.66 11.84
N ALA A 74 2.21 -16.77 11.17
CA ALA A 74 1.68 -15.85 10.17
C ALA A 74 1.15 -16.59 8.92
N ALA A 75 1.83 -17.66 8.49
CA ALA A 75 1.40 -18.49 7.37
C ALA A 75 0.11 -19.31 7.67
N LYS A 76 -0.34 -19.38 8.92
CA LYS A 76 -1.52 -20.13 9.35
C LYS A 76 -2.72 -19.25 9.68
N GLN A 77 -2.59 -17.93 9.56
CA GLN A 77 -3.73 -17.01 9.65
C GLN A 77 -4.60 -17.20 8.40
N PRO A 78 -5.90 -17.46 8.54
CA PRO A 78 -6.82 -17.45 7.40
C PRO A 78 -6.72 -16.09 6.73
N PHE A 79 -6.25 -16.04 5.48
CA PHE A 79 -6.20 -14.81 4.71
C PHE A 79 -7.63 -14.28 4.56
N SER A 80 -7.92 -13.17 5.23
CA SER A 80 -9.19 -12.47 5.12
C SER A 80 -8.97 -11.16 4.38
N GLU A 81 -9.72 -10.97 3.31
CA GLU A 81 -9.66 -9.80 2.44
C GLU A 81 -11.00 -9.05 2.53
N PRO A 82 -11.03 -7.72 2.43
CA PRO A 82 -12.28 -6.97 2.44
C PRO A 82 -13.03 -7.15 1.11
N CYS A 83 -14.35 -7.33 1.18
CA CYS A 83 -15.21 -7.45 0.01
C CYS A 83 -15.16 -6.14 -0.81
N PRO A 84 -14.94 -6.19 -2.14
CA PRO A 84 -14.82 -5.00 -2.98
C PRO A 84 -16.12 -4.20 -3.11
N ALA A 85 -17.28 -4.77 -2.77
CA ALA A 85 -18.56 -4.08 -2.83
C ALA A 85 -18.99 -3.42 -1.51
N CYS A 86 -18.76 -4.08 -0.37
CA CYS A 86 -19.26 -3.61 0.93
C CYS A 86 -18.19 -3.43 2.01
N GLY A 87 -16.95 -3.86 1.77
CA GLY A 87 -15.85 -3.77 2.73
C GLY A 87 -15.88 -4.78 3.87
N GLU A 88 -16.84 -5.71 3.89
CA GLU A 88 -16.92 -6.78 4.89
C GLU A 88 -15.72 -7.74 4.77
N ALA A 89 -15.18 -8.19 5.90
CA ALA A 89 -14.10 -9.18 5.90
C ALA A 89 -14.60 -10.54 5.37
N ILE A 90 -14.12 -10.95 4.21
CA ILE A 90 -14.40 -12.25 3.60
C ILE A 90 -13.16 -13.13 3.60
N THR A 91 -13.33 -14.43 3.46
CA THR A 91 -12.23 -15.39 3.32
C THR A 91 -12.26 -16.01 1.93
N HIS A 92 -11.14 -16.60 1.47
CA HIS A 92 -11.11 -17.33 0.19
C HIS A 92 -12.00 -18.59 0.15
N GLN A 93 -12.62 -18.98 1.28
CA GLN A 93 -13.61 -20.07 1.31
C GLN A 93 -15.02 -19.59 0.93
N ASP A 94 -15.28 -18.28 0.97
CA ASP A 94 -16.58 -17.71 0.70
C ASP A 94 -16.76 -17.49 -0.81
N VAL A 95 -17.60 -18.32 -1.45
CA VAL A 95 -17.96 -18.18 -2.89
C VAL A 95 -18.81 -16.92 -3.12
N ASP A 96 -19.57 -16.53 -2.10
CA ASP A 96 -20.41 -15.35 -2.12
C ASP A 96 -20.18 -14.56 -0.81
N CYS A 97 -20.16 -13.24 -0.91
CA CYS A 97 -20.03 -12.39 0.27
C CYS A 97 -21.29 -12.49 1.15
N PRO A 98 -21.17 -12.84 2.44
CA PRO A 98 -22.33 -13.03 3.32
C PRO A 98 -23.11 -11.74 3.62
N SER A 99 -22.48 -10.57 3.49
CA SER A 99 -23.12 -9.28 3.76
C SER A 99 -23.84 -8.68 2.54
N CYS A 100 -23.30 -8.84 1.33
CA CYS A 100 -23.86 -8.18 0.13
C CYS A 100 -24.27 -9.13 -1.00
N GLY A 101 -24.01 -10.44 -0.87
CA GLY A 101 -24.36 -11.43 -1.89
C GLY A 101 -23.54 -11.32 -3.17
N LEU A 102 -22.43 -10.57 -3.17
CA LEU A 102 -21.53 -10.49 -4.31
C LEU A 102 -20.77 -11.82 -4.46
N ARG A 103 -20.80 -12.40 -5.65
CA ARG A 103 -20.02 -13.60 -5.97
C ARG A 103 -18.53 -13.25 -6.05
N LEU A 104 -17.72 -13.89 -5.22
CA LEU A 104 -16.27 -13.77 -5.16
C LEU A 104 -15.70 -14.93 -6.00
N LEU A 105 -15.04 -14.61 -7.13
CA LEU A 105 -14.49 -15.60 -8.07
C LEU A 105 -13.12 -16.12 -7.64
#